data_AF-A0A926T7S4-F1
#
_entry.id   AF-A0A926T7S4-F1
#
_cell.length_a   1.000
_cell.length_b   1.000
_cell.length_c   1.000
_cell.angle_alpha   90.00
_cell.angle_beta   90.00
_cell.angle_gamma   90.00
#
_symmetry.space_group_name_H-M   'P 1'
#
loop_
_entity.id
_entity.type
_entity.pdbx_description
1 polymer ?
#
loop_
_entity_poly.entity_id
_entity_poly.type
_entity_poly.pdbx_seq_one_letter_code
_entity_poly.pdbx_strand_id
1 'polypeptide(L)'
;MDEVVKKIAALGLPGIILVGTMAATGLTGAAAITAALAFLGGPAGMLGGIAMLGLTGLIADALTKMGLEDLLTAIYCQRRLSAPHGQLLEEIETLSLFDGDIKQRLKLTVTDGCGCSAVSGEGISDITREALAILEAVPGITPAHHRDFNSSNPIMRLRDGTAVRAWKNPLGVDHIFLGAPDGRMIYGGYVGWIHSEDLNQALSQMRRELT
;
A
#
# COMPACT_ATOMS: atom_id res chain seq x y z
N MET A 1 -7.52 -5.39 9.02
CA MET A 1 -6.05 -5.49 8.89
C MET A 1 -5.57 -6.43 9.97
N ASP A 2 -4.79 -7.44 9.60
CA ASP A 2 -4.27 -8.45 10.52
C ASP A 2 -3.45 -7.81 11.64
N GLU A 3 -3.74 -8.20 12.88
CA GLU A 3 -3.04 -7.71 14.08
C GLU A 3 -1.53 -8.00 14.01
N VAL A 4 -1.16 -9.07 13.30
CA VAL A 4 0.23 -9.46 13.01
C VAL A 4 0.94 -8.39 12.18
N VAL A 5 0.30 -7.91 11.11
CA VAL A 5 0.84 -6.86 10.23
C VAL A 5 1.07 -5.57 11.00
N LYS A 6 0.14 -5.20 11.88
CA LYS A 6 0.26 -4.01 12.74
C LYS A 6 1.43 -4.10 13.71
N LYS A 7 1.65 -5.26 14.32
CA LYS A 7 2.77 -5.50 15.24
C LYS A 7 4.12 -5.49 14.54
N ILE A 8 4.22 -6.07 13.34
CA ILE A 8 5.46 -6.05 12.55
C ILE A 8 5.75 -4.64 12.02
N ALA A 9 4.72 -3.92 11.56
CA ALA A 9 4.84 -2.54 11.13
C ALA A 9 5.31 -1.60 12.26
N ALA A 10 4.81 -1.81 13.48
CA ALA A 10 5.23 -1.05 14.66
C ALA A 10 6.70 -1.28 15.02
N LEU A 11 7.29 -2.42 14.64
CA LEU A 11 8.64 -2.79 15.03
C LEU A 11 9.74 -2.04 14.29
N GLY A 12 9.58 -1.74 13.01
CA GLY A 12 10.76 -1.20 12.33
C GLY A 12 11.08 -1.71 10.95
N LEU A 13 12.14 -1.08 10.42
CA LEU A 13 13.14 -1.74 9.60
C LEU A 13 13.59 -3.08 10.23
N PRO A 14 13.82 -3.19 11.57
CA PRO A 14 14.07 -4.47 12.21
C PRO A 14 13.01 -5.56 11.93
N GLY A 15 11.72 -5.22 11.90
CA GLY A 15 10.66 -6.17 11.59
C GLY A 15 10.69 -6.63 10.14
N ILE A 16 11.02 -5.73 9.22
CA ILE A 16 11.14 -6.02 7.78
C ILE A 16 12.36 -6.90 7.49
N ILE A 17 13.51 -6.61 8.10
CA ILE A 17 14.73 -7.43 7.96
C ILE A 17 14.47 -8.85 8.45
N LEU A 18 13.75 -9.00 9.56
CA LEU A 18 13.37 -10.31 10.07
C LEU A 18 12.49 -11.08 9.09
N VAL A 19 11.43 -10.48 8.56
CA VAL A 19 10.56 -11.13 7.57
C VAL A 19 11.35 -11.54 6.33
N GLY A 20 12.23 -10.66 5.84
CA GLY A 20 13.11 -10.94 4.70
C GLY A 20 14.09 -12.08 4.94
N THR A 21 14.76 -12.06 6.08
CA THR A 21 15.72 -13.12 6.44
C THR A 21 15.02 -14.46 6.65
N MET A 22 13.83 -14.49 7.25
CA MET A 22 13.04 -15.72 7.41
C MET A 22 12.61 -16.31 6.06
N ALA A 23 12.25 -15.47 5.10
CA ALA A 23 11.88 -15.94 3.78
C ALA A 23 13.08 -16.39 2.94
N ALA A 24 14.23 -15.72 3.06
CA ALA A 24 15.44 -16.06 2.33
C ALA A 24 16.16 -17.30 2.89
N THR A 25 16.18 -17.47 4.22
CA THR A 25 16.94 -18.55 4.89
C THR A 25 16.10 -19.79 5.19
N GLY A 26 14.79 -19.74 4.94
CA GLY A 26 13.85 -20.70 5.47
C GLY A 26 13.69 -20.55 7.00
N LEU A 27 12.59 -21.07 7.53
CA LEU A 27 12.04 -20.78 8.87
C LEU A 27 12.94 -21.09 10.09
N THR A 28 14.21 -21.46 9.91
CA THR A 28 15.03 -22.14 10.93
C THR A 28 16.49 -21.65 11.01
N GLY A 29 16.81 -20.44 10.54
CA GLY A 29 18.13 -19.85 10.72
C GLY A 29 18.36 -19.31 12.15
N ALA A 30 18.69 -20.17 13.11
CA ALA A 30 18.91 -19.78 14.51
C ALA A 30 19.88 -18.60 14.68
N ALA A 31 20.91 -18.49 13.81
CA ALA A 31 21.90 -17.42 13.86
C ALA A 31 21.35 -16.04 13.44
N ALA A 32 20.51 -15.97 12.39
CA ALA A 32 19.94 -14.71 11.90
C ALA A 32 18.88 -14.16 12.85
N ILE A 33 18.05 -15.06 13.42
CA ILE A 33 17.08 -14.74 14.46
C ILE A 33 17.81 -14.22 15.71
N THR A 34 18.92 -14.86 16.11
CA THR A 34 19.75 -14.42 17.24
C THR A 34 20.40 -13.07 17.02
N ALA A 35 20.89 -12.77 15.81
CA ALA A 35 21.48 -11.47 15.48
C ALA A 35 20.43 -10.34 15.49
N ALA A 36 19.24 -10.58 14.95
CA ALA A 36 18.12 -9.64 15.02
C ALA A 36 17.64 -9.43 16.47
N LEU A 37 17.61 -10.51 17.28
CA LEU A 37 17.33 -10.48 18.72
C LEU A 37 18.39 -9.73 19.52
N ALA A 38 19.66 -9.81 19.15
CA ALA A 38 20.75 -9.08 19.81
C ALA A 38 20.70 -7.57 19.49
N PHE A 39 20.25 -7.19 18.29
CA PHE A 39 20.05 -5.79 17.91
C PHE A 39 18.81 -5.15 18.57
N LEU A 40 17.76 -5.93 18.81
CA LEU A 40 16.51 -5.48 19.44
C LEU A 40 16.43 -5.73 20.96
N GLY A 41 17.29 -6.62 21.47
CA GLY A 41 17.34 -7.06 22.86
C GLY A 41 18.32 -6.23 23.68
N GLY A 42 17.88 -5.05 24.12
CA GLY A 42 18.48 -4.40 25.28
C GLY A 42 18.38 -5.26 26.56
N PRO A 43 18.70 -4.73 27.77
CA PRO A 43 18.84 -5.49 29.03
C PRO A 43 17.63 -6.31 29.52
N ALA A 44 16.55 -6.43 28.75
CA ALA A 44 15.35 -7.26 28.98
C ALA A 44 15.38 -8.62 28.23
N GLY A 45 16.56 -9.17 27.96
CA GLY A 45 16.81 -10.24 26.98
C GLY A 45 15.94 -11.50 27.05
N MET A 46 15.44 -11.90 28.22
CA MET A 46 14.57 -13.09 28.33
C MET A 46 13.11 -12.81 27.96
N LEU A 47 12.56 -11.65 28.34
CA LEU A 47 11.20 -11.24 27.99
C LEU A 47 11.08 -10.87 26.51
N GLY A 48 12.11 -10.20 25.98
CA GLY A 48 12.21 -9.93 24.54
C GLY A 48 12.24 -11.22 23.71
N GLY A 49 12.97 -12.23 24.17
CA GLY A 49 13.02 -13.55 23.53
C GLY A 49 11.66 -14.23 23.39
N ILE A 50 10.86 -14.26 24.47
CA ILE A 50 9.54 -14.90 24.47
C ILE A 50 8.57 -14.15 23.52
N ALA A 51 8.55 -12.82 23.59
CA ALA A 51 7.73 -12.01 22.68
C ALA A 51 8.10 -12.26 21.21
N MET A 52 9.39 -12.44 20.94
CA MET A 52 9.90 -12.65 19.60
C MET A 52 9.59 -14.04 19.03
N LEU A 53 9.63 -15.07 19.87
CA LEU A 53 9.21 -16.42 19.50
C LEU A 53 7.73 -16.47 19.14
N GLY A 54 6.89 -15.75 19.88
CA GLY A 54 5.48 -15.59 19.52
C GLY A 54 5.30 -14.91 18.17
N LEU A 55 6.08 -13.86 17.89
CA LEU A 55 5.96 -13.12 16.64
C LEU A 55 6.51 -13.89 15.43
N THR A 56 7.62 -14.59 15.57
CA THR A 56 8.19 -15.43 14.50
C THR A 56 7.24 -16.54 14.09
N GLY A 57 6.50 -17.16 15.03
CA GLY A 57 5.43 -18.11 14.70
C GLY A 57 4.29 -17.49 13.90
N LEU A 58 3.90 -16.25 14.21
CA LEU A 58 2.85 -15.53 13.47
C LEU A 58 3.33 -15.09 12.08
N ILE A 59 4.59 -14.68 11.95
CA ILE A 59 5.21 -14.36 10.67
C ILE A 59 5.30 -15.61 9.79
N ALA A 60 5.66 -16.76 10.37
CA ALA A 60 5.70 -18.03 9.67
C ALA A 60 4.33 -18.38 9.06
N ASP A 61 3.29 -18.34 9.88
CA ASP A 61 1.91 -18.61 9.45
C ASP A 61 1.48 -17.64 8.34
N ALA A 62 1.77 -16.35 8.48
CA ALA A 62 1.48 -15.34 7.45
C ALA A 62 2.25 -15.61 6.14
N LEU A 63 3.56 -15.90 6.20
CA LEU A 63 4.35 -16.24 5.03
C LEU A 63 3.81 -17.47 4.29
N THR A 64 3.29 -18.46 5.01
CA THR A 64 2.67 -19.64 4.39
C THR A 64 1.30 -19.36 3.76
N LYS A 65 0.56 -18.36 4.24
CA LYS A 65 -0.81 -18.04 3.78
C LYS A 65 -0.87 -17.05 2.64
N MET A 66 0.00 -16.04 2.64
CA MET A 66 -0.06 -14.89 1.72
C MET A 66 1.25 -14.66 0.95
N GLY A 67 2.34 -15.38 1.25
CA GLY A 67 3.62 -15.17 0.56
C GLY A 67 4.38 -13.92 1.01
N LEU A 68 5.65 -13.82 0.64
CA LEU A 68 6.56 -12.77 1.11
C LEU A 68 6.17 -11.37 0.59
N GLU A 69 5.84 -11.27 -0.69
CA GLU A 69 5.56 -9.98 -1.34
C GLU A 69 4.31 -9.30 -0.78
N ASP A 70 3.22 -10.05 -0.59
CA ASP A 70 1.96 -9.51 -0.05
C ASP A 70 2.11 -9.14 1.43
N LEU A 71 2.87 -9.93 2.20
CA LEU A 71 3.17 -9.62 3.60
C LEU A 71 4.01 -8.35 3.74
N LEU A 72 5.06 -8.19 2.92
CA LEU A 72 5.89 -6.98 2.90
C LEU A 72 5.05 -5.76 2.47
N THR A 73 4.25 -5.90 1.42
CA THR A 73 3.34 -4.86 0.94
C THR A 73 2.38 -4.40 2.06
N ALA A 74 1.75 -5.35 2.77
CA ALA A 74 0.85 -5.05 3.87
C ALA A 74 1.55 -4.31 5.03
N ILE A 75 2.78 -4.72 5.39
CA ILE A 75 3.58 -4.10 6.46
C ILE A 75 3.94 -2.66 6.08
N TYR A 76 4.41 -2.43 4.86
CA TYR A 76 4.79 -1.09 4.40
C TYR A 76 3.57 -0.17 4.25
N CYS A 77 2.42 -0.71 3.83
CA CYS A 77 1.17 0.04 3.82
C CYS A 77 0.72 0.47 5.20
N GLN A 78 0.85 -0.40 6.19
CA GLN A 78 0.55 -0.08 7.57
C GLN A 78 1.53 0.96 8.15
N ARG A 79 2.83 0.86 7.84
CA ARG A 79 3.85 1.83 8.31
C ARG A 79 3.67 3.22 7.73
N ARG A 80 3.15 3.33 6.51
CA ARG A 80 2.82 4.62 5.89
C ARG A 80 1.76 5.41 6.66
N LEU A 81 0.92 4.75 7.46
CA LEU A 81 -0.02 5.44 8.35
C LEU A 81 0.67 6.10 9.55
N SER A 82 1.92 5.74 9.85
CA SER A 82 2.63 6.16 11.07
C SER A 82 3.99 6.83 10.81
N ALA A 83 4.54 6.79 9.60
CA ALA A 83 5.86 7.33 9.27
C ALA A 83 5.89 8.16 7.97
N PRO A 84 6.74 9.21 7.87
CA PRO A 84 6.87 10.05 6.68
C PRO A 84 7.68 9.38 5.55
N HIS A 85 7.30 9.68 4.30
CA HIS A 85 7.83 9.05 3.07
C HIS A 85 9.35 9.08 2.89
N GLY A 86 10.02 10.15 3.33
CA GLY A 86 11.48 10.30 3.18
C GLY A 86 12.27 9.23 3.93
N GLN A 87 11.86 8.90 5.16
CA GLN A 87 12.52 7.86 5.97
C GLN A 87 12.32 6.45 5.40
N LEU A 88 11.12 6.16 4.87
CA LEU A 88 10.82 4.85 4.31
C LEU A 88 11.60 4.56 3.02
N LEU A 89 11.84 5.59 2.20
CA LEU A 89 12.60 5.46 0.95
C LEU A 89 14.10 5.26 1.22
N GLU A 90 14.67 5.99 2.19
CA GLU A 90 16.05 5.81 2.63
C GLU A 90 16.30 4.41 3.21
N GLU A 91 15.33 3.91 4.01
CA GLU A 91 15.31 2.56 4.56
C GLU A 91 15.28 1.47 3.47
N ILE A 92 14.43 1.64 2.44
CA ILE A 92 14.33 0.69 1.32
C ILE A 92 15.63 0.66 0.49
N GLU A 93 16.26 1.82 0.30
CA GLU A 93 17.52 1.93 -0.43
C GLU A 93 18.66 1.21 0.31
N THR A 94 18.69 1.30 1.65
CA THR A 94 19.68 0.63 2.51
C THR A 94 19.48 -0.88 2.65
N LEU A 95 18.32 -1.44 2.31
CA LEU A 95 18.05 -2.89 2.37
C LEU A 95 18.81 -3.67 1.30
N SER A 96 20.12 -3.90 1.48
CA SER A 96 20.98 -4.64 0.54
C SER A 96 20.68 -6.16 0.44
N LEU A 97 19.72 -6.65 1.23
CA LEU A 97 19.36 -8.07 1.34
C LEU A 97 18.34 -8.57 0.31
N PHE A 98 17.64 -7.67 -0.41
CA PHE A 98 16.60 -8.03 -1.38
C PHE A 98 17.02 -7.70 -2.81
N ASP A 99 16.62 -8.55 -3.76
CA ASP A 99 16.83 -8.33 -5.19
C ASP A 99 16.19 -7.03 -5.69
N GLY A 100 16.74 -6.50 -6.79
CA GLY A 100 16.38 -5.18 -7.33
C GLY A 100 14.89 -5.02 -7.67
N ASP A 101 14.23 -6.11 -8.09
CA ASP A 101 12.81 -6.11 -8.44
C ASP A 101 11.92 -5.83 -7.21
N ILE A 102 12.17 -6.51 -6.09
CA ILE A 102 11.44 -6.34 -4.83
C ILE A 102 11.59 -4.90 -4.30
N LYS A 103 12.81 -4.35 -4.37
CA LYS A 103 13.06 -2.94 -4.00
C LYS A 103 12.25 -1.98 -4.84
N GLN A 104 12.17 -2.23 -6.14
CA GLN A 104 11.47 -1.36 -7.07
C GLN A 104 9.95 -1.41 -6.83
N ARG A 105 9.38 -2.59 -6.59
CA ARG A 105 7.95 -2.74 -6.22
C ARG A 105 7.62 -2.09 -4.87
N LEU A 106 8.51 -2.20 -3.88
CA LEU A 106 8.38 -1.50 -2.59
C LEU A 106 8.46 0.01 -2.74
N LYS A 107 9.41 0.51 -3.56
CA LYS A 107 9.55 1.93 -3.85
C LYS A 107 8.28 2.48 -4.48
N LEU A 108 7.74 1.79 -5.50
CA LEU A 108 6.47 2.14 -6.15
C LEU A 108 5.30 2.17 -5.15
N THR A 109 5.16 1.15 -4.30
CA THR A 109 4.12 1.10 -3.25
C THR A 109 4.23 2.28 -2.26
N VAL A 110 5.45 2.75 -1.99
CA VAL A 110 5.72 3.85 -1.06
C VAL A 110 5.56 5.22 -1.75
N THR A 111 5.98 5.39 -3.01
CA THR A 111 5.81 6.65 -3.76
C THR A 111 4.38 6.86 -4.24
N ASP A 112 3.71 5.83 -4.74
CA ASP A 112 2.46 6.02 -5.50
C ASP A 112 1.22 6.12 -4.61
N GLY A 113 1.30 5.60 -3.39
CA GLY A 113 0.07 5.26 -2.67
C GLY A 113 0.17 3.83 -2.22
N CYS A 114 -0.38 3.48 -1.06
CA CYS A 114 -1.07 2.19 -1.03
C CYS A 114 -2.34 2.33 -1.87
N GLY A 115 -2.12 2.51 -3.17
CA GLY A 115 -3.00 2.10 -4.24
C GLY A 115 -2.65 0.64 -4.49
N CYS A 116 -3.67 -0.19 -4.41
CA CYS A 116 -3.59 -1.62 -4.61
C CYS A 116 -3.26 -1.93 -6.08
N SER A 117 -2.00 -1.72 -6.49
CA SER A 117 -1.46 -2.17 -7.79
C SER A 117 -0.33 -3.20 -7.64
N ALA A 118 -0.16 -3.75 -6.44
CA ALA A 118 0.61 -4.97 -6.23
C ALA A 118 -0.24 -6.16 -5.76
N VAL A 119 -1.57 -6.03 -5.71
CA VAL A 119 -2.45 -7.20 -5.76
C VAL A 119 -2.87 -7.37 -7.21
N SER A 120 -2.27 -8.39 -7.82
CA SER A 120 -2.71 -9.19 -8.95
C SER A 120 -3.98 -8.75 -9.68
N GLY A 121 -3.94 -8.76 -11.02
CA GLY A 121 -5.06 -8.49 -11.93
C GLY A 121 -6.26 -9.45 -11.85
N GLU A 122 -6.60 -9.97 -10.67
CA GLU A 122 -7.81 -10.73 -10.36
C GLU A 122 -8.68 -9.92 -9.40
N GLY A 123 -9.74 -9.30 -9.93
CA GLY A 123 -10.80 -8.68 -9.11
C GLY A 123 -11.28 -7.31 -9.55
N ILE A 124 -10.62 -6.66 -10.52
CA ILE A 124 -11.09 -5.41 -11.11
C ILE A 124 -11.89 -5.73 -12.38
N SER A 125 -13.19 -5.43 -12.34
CA SER A 125 -14.13 -5.53 -13.46
C SER A 125 -13.64 -4.74 -14.68
N ASP A 126 -13.96 -5.21 -15.88
CA ASP A 126 -13.58 -4.56 -17.14
C ASP A 126 -14.06 -3.09 -17.18
N ILE A 127 -15.22 -2.80 -16.59
CA ILE A 127 -15.78 -1.44 -16.47
C ILE A 127 -14.88 -0.53 -15.64
N THR A 128 -14.34 -1.04 -14.53
CA THR A 128 -13.41 -0.26 -13.69
C THR A 128 -12.07 -0.05 -14.38
N ARG A 129 -11.59 -1.01 -15.18
CA ARG A 129 -10.36 -0.81 -15.99
C ARG A 129 -10.55 0.26 -17.05
N GLU A 130 -11.71 0.30 -17.69
CA GLU A 130 -12.05 1.33 -18.66
C GLU A 130 -12.15 2.72 -17.99
N ALA A 131 -12.77 2.79 -16.81
CA ALA A 131 -12.78 4.03 -16.01
C ALA A 131 -11.37 4.49 -15.64
N LEU A 132 -10.48 3.56 -15.26
CA LEU A 132 -9.09 3.86 -14.94
C LEU A 132 -8.36 4.44 -16.16
N ALA A 133 -8.50 3.81 -17.32
CA ALA A 133 -7.88 4.28 -18.56
C ALA A 133 -8.35 5.68 -18.96
N ILE A 134 -9.64 6.00 -18.79
CA ILE A 134 -10.19 7.33 -19.05
C ILE A 134 -9.57 8.37 -18.10
N LEU A 135 -9.39 8.04 -16.82
CA LEU A 135 -8.80 8.96 -15.84
C LEU A 135 -7.30 9.14 -16.09
N GLU A 136 -6.54 8.08 -16.35
CA GLU A 136 -5.10 8.16 -16.64
C GLU A 136 -4.78 8.91 -17.93
N ALA A 137 -5.72 8.97 -18.87
CA ALA A 137 -5.59 9.77 -20.09
C ALA A 137 -5.74 11.29 -19.85
N VAL A 138 -6.20 11.72 -18.67
CA VAL A 138 -6.39 13.15 -18.35
C VAL A 138 -5.03 13.84 -18.21
N PRO A 139 -4.75 14.89 -18.99
CA PRO A 139 -3.50 15.64 -18.86
C PRO A 139 -3.31 16.20 -17.45
N GLY A 140 -2.10 16.03 -16.89
CA GLY A 140 -1.76 16.57 -15.58
C GLY A 140 -2.40 15.85 -14.40
N ILE A 141 -2.98 14.66 -14.60
CA ILE A 141 -3.44 13.83 -13.49
C ILE A 141 -2.24 13.32 -12.68
N THR A 142 -2.26 13.60 -11.38
CA THR A 142 -1.21 13.21 -10.44
C THR A 142 -1.81 12.25 -9.41
N PRO A 143 -1.10 11.18 -9.00
CA PRO A 143 -1.60 10.24 -8.00
C PRO A 143 -1.99 10.94 -6.69
N ALA A 144 -3.21 10.67 -6.20
CA ALA A 144 -3.74 11.24 -4.96
C ALA A 144 -3.53 10.31 -3.77
N HIS A 145 -3.42 10.91 -2.58
CA HIS A 145 -3.16 10.16 -1.37
C HIS A 145 -4.44 9.49 -0.84
N HIS A 146 -4.33 8.24 -0.34
CA HIS A 146 -5.48 7.51 0.21
C HIS A 146 -6.23 8.25 1.34
N ARG A 147 -5.51 9.05 2.13
CA ARG A 147 -6.10 9.93 3.17
C ARG A 147 -7.27 10.79 2.63
N ASP A 148 -7.16 11.23 1.38
CA ASP A 148 -8.10 12.14 0.74
C ASP A 148 -9.37 11.40 0.27
N PHE A 149 -9.29 10.07 0.11
CA PHE A 149 -10.41 9.20 -0.20
C PHE A 149 -11.51 9.29 0.87
N ASN A 150 -11.14 9.35 2.15
CA ASN A 150 -12.11 9.44 3.25
C ASN A 150 -12.88 10.76 3.24
N SER A 151 -12.30 11.81 2.67
CA SER A 151 -12.93 13.13 2.52
C SER A 151 -13.78 13.24 1.24
N SER A 152 -13.63 12.30 0.32
CA SER A 152 -14.35 12.31 -0.95
C SER A 152 -15.80 11.87 -0.81
N ASN A 153 -16.68 12.38 -1.67
CA ASN A 153 -18.09 12.01 -1.73
C ASN A 153 -18.40 11.32 -3.06
N PRO A 154 -19.24 10.27 -3.07
CA PRO A 154 -19.62 9.59 -4.31
C PRO A 154 -20.47 10.52 -5.18
N ILE A 155 -20.05 10.69 -6.45
CA ILE A 155 -20.73 11.54 -7.44
C ILE A 155 -21.49 10.72 -8.50
N MET A 156 -21.06 9.47 -8.73
CA MET A 156 -21.76 8.49 -9.56
C MET A 156 -21.31 7.07 -9.20
N ARG A 157 -22.07 6.07 -9.65
CA ARG A 157 -21.72 4.65 -9.55
C ARG A 157 -21.69 4.06 -10.94
N LEU A 158 -20.67 3.27 -11.22
CA LEU A 158 -20.51 2.53 -12.46
C LEU A 158 -21.39 1.27 -12.44
N ARG A 159 -21.56 0.64 -13.61
CA ARG A 159 -22.36 -0.58 -13.81
C ARG A 159 -21.92 -1.78 -12.98
N ASP A 160 -20.65 -1.84 -12.60
CA ASP A 160 -20.07 -2.88 -11.74
C ASP A 160 -20.18 -2.58 -10.22
N GLY A 161 -20.83 -1.47 -9.87
CA GLY A 161 -20.99 -1.01 -8.49
C GLY A 161 -19.85 -0.15 -7.96
N THR A 162 -18.77 0.05 -8.73
CA THR A 162 -17.67 0.95 -8.37
C THR A 162 -18.18 2.38 -8.24
N ALA A 163 -17.88 3.01 -7.10
CA ALA A 163 -18.25 4.39 -6.82
C ALA A 163 -17.16 5.34 -7.29
N VAL A 164 -17.51 6.26 -8.19
CA VAL A 164 -16.67 7.39 -8.55
C VAL A 164 -16.89 8.47 -7.52
N ARG A 165 -15.83 8.90 -6.84
CA ARG A 165 -15.90 9.86 -5.75
C ARG A 165 -15.07 11.08 -6.07
N ALA A 166 -15.59 12.26 -5.78
CA ALA A 166 -14.88 13.52 -5.97
C ALA A 166 -14.65 14.22 -4.63
N TRP A 167 -13.54 14.94 -4.55
CA TRP A 167 -13.23 15.81 -3.43
C TRP A 167 -12.56 17.08 -3.94
N LYS A 168 -12.90 18.22 -3.33
CA LYS A 168 -12.18 19.46 -3.55
C LYS A 168 -11.48 19.80 -2.24
N ASN A 169 -10.15 19.88 -2.29
CA ASN A 169 -9.38 20.22 -1.09
C ASN A 169 -9.62 21.69 -0.70
N PRO A 170 -9.17 22.14 0.49
CA PRO A 170 -9.32 23.53 0.92
C PRO A 170 -8.64 24.56 0.00
N LEU A 171 -7.67 24.12 -0.81
CA LEU A 171 -7.01 24.94 -1.83
C LEU A 171 -7.77 24.95 -3.17
N GLY A 172 -8.92 24.28 -3.28
CA GLY A 172 -9.74 24.28 -4.49
C GLY A 172 -9.29 23.32 -5.60
N VAL A 173 -8.34 22.42 -5.33
CA VAL A 173 -7.80 21.44 -6.28
C VAL A 173 -8.74 20.23 -6.35
N ASP A 174 -9.07 19.81 -7.58
CA ASP A 174 -10.00 18.72 -7.84
C ASP A 174 -9.31 17.36 -7.69
N HIS A 175 -9.86 16.52 -6.82
CA HIS A 175 -9.44 15.14 -6.59
C HIS A 175 -10.55 14.19 -7.01
N ILE A 176 -10.16 13.07 -7.60
CA ILE A 176 -11.03 12.01 -8.06
C ILE A 176 -10.55 10.67 -7.54
N PHE A 177 -11.49 9.80 -7.18
CA PHE A 177 -11.20 8.47 -6.68
C PHE A 177 -12.18 7.45 -7.26
N LEU A 178 -11.72 6.21 -7.40
CA LEU A 178 -12.57 5.05 -7.66
C LEU A 178 -12.59 4.19 -6.39
N GLY A 179 -13.78 3.90 -5.88
CA GLY A 179 -14.00 3.04 -4.72
C GLY A 179 -14.75 1.78 -5.12
N ALA A 180 -14.24 0.61 -4.73
CA ALA A 180 -14.91 -0.67 -4.91
C ALA A 180 -16.21 -0.71 -4.08
N PRO A 181 -17.16 -1.61 -4.45
CA PRO A 181 -18.40 -1.81 -3.69
C PRO A 181 -18.18 -2.17 -2.22
N ASP A 182 -17.06 -2.82 -1.91
CA ASP A 182 -16.63 -3.22 -0.56
C ASP A 182 -16.03 -2.05 0.26
N GLY A 183 -15.96 -0.85 -0.32
CA GLY A 183 -15.45 0.35 0.33
C GLY A 183 -13.93 0.55 0.22
N ARG A 184 -13.20 -0.34 -0.50
CA ARG A 184 -11.77 -0.15 -0.76
C ARG A 184 -11.54 0.89 -1.85
N MET A 185 -10.47 1.68 -1.74
CA MET A 185 -10.03 2.57 -2.81
C MET A 185 -9.28 1.77 -3.88
N ILE A 186 -9.75 1.87 -5.13
CA ILE A 186 -9.12 1.27 -6.31
C ILE A 186 -8.13 2.28 -6.92
N TYR A 187 -8.54 3.53 -7.06
CA TYR A 187 -7.76 4.59 -7.69
C TYR A 187 -7.93 5.92 -6.97
N GLY A 188 -6.92 6.77 -7.03
CA GLY A 188 -6.95 8.15 -6.58
C GLY A 188 -6.05 9.03 -7.43
N GLY A 189 -6.59 10.12 -7.96
CA GLY A 189 -5.85 11.11 -8.74
C GLY A 189 -6.34 12.52 -8.44
N TYR A 190 -5.51 13.52 -8.71
CA TYR A 190 -5.91 14.92 -8.66
C TYR A 190 -5.35 15.68 -9.85
N VAL A 191 -6.02 16.76 -10.22
CA VAL A 191 -5.60 17.64 -11.31
C VAL A 191 -5.44 19.06 -10.78
N GLY A 192 -4.40 19.75 -11.26
CA GLY A 192 -4.25 21.18 -11.02
C GLY A 192 -5.36 21.97 -11.73
N TRP A 193 -5.58 23.22 -11.32
CA TRP A 193 -6.67 24.07 -11.83
C TRP A 193 -6.71 24.22 -13.35
N ILE A 194 -5.55 24.12 -14.01
CA ILE A 194 -5.42 24.24 -15.48
C ILE A 194 -6.12 23.07 -16.19
N HIS A 195 -6.22 21.90 -15.55
CA HIS A 195 -6.76 20.67 -16.12
C HIS A 195 -8.11 20.26 -15.51
N SER A 196 -8.74 21.14 -14.73
CA SER A 196 -10.08 20.89 -14.17
C SER A 196 -11.13 20.67 -15.25
N GLU A 197 -11.02 21.34 -16.40
CA GLU A 197 -11.95 21.16 -17.51
C GLU A 197 -11.80 19.79 -18.17
N ASP A 198 -10.55 19.36 -18.42
CA ASP A 198 -10.22 18.04 -18.97
C ASP A 198 -10.74 16.91 -18.06
N LEU A 199 -10.58 17.05 -16.75
CA LEU A 199 -11.13 16.10 -15.78
C LEU A 199 -12.67 16.05 -15.84
N ASN A 200 -13.34 17.20 -15.94
CA ASN A 200 -14.80 17.23 -16.05
C ASN A 200 -15.31 16.60 -17.35
N GLN A 201 -14.55 16.72 -18.45
CA GLN A 201 -14.85 16.04 -19.71
C GLN A 201 -14.72 14.52 -19.55
N ALA A 202 -13.65 14.04 -18.92
CA ALA A 202 -13.44 12.62 -18.62
C ALA A 202 -14.57 12.05 -17.73
N LEU A 203 -15.00 12.78 -16.70
CA LEU A 203 -16.14 12.38 -15.86
C LEU A 203 -17.46 12.34 -16.65
N SER A 204 -17.65 13.29 -17.57
CA SER A 204 -18.82 13.30 -18.44
C SER A 204 -18.82 12.13 -19.42
N GLN A 205 -17.64 11.73 -19.91
CA GLN A 205 -17.47 10.53 -20.73
C GLN A 205 -17.79 9.27 -19.94
N MET A 206 -17.19 9.09 -18.76
CA MET A 206 -17.48 7.95 -17.88
C MET A 206 -18.96 7.83 -17.55
N ARG A 207 -19.65 8.96 -17.31
CA ARG A 207 -21.10 8.96 -17.04
C ARG A 207 -21.92 8.46 -18.24
N ARG A 208 -21.46 8.68 -19.47
CA ARG A 208 -22.17 8.22 -20.68
C ARG A 208 -21.87 6.75 -21.02
N GLU A 209 -20.64 6.32 -20.77
CA GLU A 209 -20.14 5.02 -21.25
C GLU A 209 -20.20 3.93 -20.18
N LEU A 210 -20.07 4.29 -18.89
CA LEU A 210 -19.80 3.32 -17.81
C LEU A 210 -20.85 3.31 -16.70
N THR A 211 -21.82 4.23 -16.73
CA THR A 211 -22.99 4.26 -15.82
C THR A 211 -24.20 3.63 -16.51
#